data_AF-A0A4U6LMR2-F1
#
_entry.id   AF-A0A4U6LMR2-F1
#
_cell.length_a   1.000
_cell.length_b   1.000
_cell.length_c   1.000
_cell.angle_alpha   90.00
_cell.angle_beta   90.00
_cell.angle_gamma   90.00
#
_symmetry.space_group_name_H-M   'P 1'
#
loop_
_entity.id
_entity.type
_entity.pdbx_description
1 polymer ?
#
loop_
_entity_poly.entity_id
_entity_poly.type
_entity_poly.pdbx_seq_one_letter_code
_entity_poly.pdbx_strand_id
1 'polypeptide(L)'
;MDEISPWMGLAVIAAEDQKFPDHWGFDVSAIEKALAHNERNENRIRGASTLSQQTAKNLFLWDGRSWVRKGLEAGLTLGIETVWSKK
;
A
#
# COMPACT_ATOMS: atom_id res chain seq x y z
N MET A 1 -8.88 -15.37 -8.70
CA MET A 1 -7.43 -15.62 -8.85
C MET A 1 -7.12 -16.87 -9.66
N ASP A 2 -8.10 -17.71 -9.99
CA ASP A 2 -7.87 -19.08 -10.47
C ASP A 2 -7.28 -19.17 -11.89
N GLU A 3 -7.35 -18.08 -12.66
CA GLU A 3 -6.73 -17.94 -13.98
C GLU A 3 -5.31 -17.34 -13.94
N ILE A 4 -4.84 -16.94 -12.75
CA ILE A 4 -3.51 -16.35 -12.54
C ILE A 4 -2.63 -17.38 -11.85
N SER A 5 -1.38 -17.51 -12.31
CA SER A 5 -0.39 -18.37 -11.64
C SER A 5 -0.28 -18.01 -10.15
N PRO A 6 -0.33 -18.99 -9.23
CA PRO A 6 -0.22 -18.71 -7.80
C PRO A 6 1.09 -18.02 -7.44
N TRP A 7 2.15 -18.23 -8.24
CA TRP A 7 3.44 -17.59 -8.08
C TRP A 7 3.43 -16.09 -8.41
N MET A 8 2.54 -15.65 -9.29
CA MET A 8 2.45 -14.24 -9.69
C MET A 8 1.94 -13.39 -8.51
N GLY A 9 0.87 -13.83 -7.84
CA GLY A 9 0.35 -13.13 -6.66
C GLY A 9 1.39 -13.06 -5.54
N LEU A 10 2.09 -14.16 -5.28
CA LEU A 10 3.19 -14.20 -4.31
C LEU A 10 4.35 -13.28 -4.68
N ALA A 11 4.72 -13.20 -5.97
CA ALA A 11 5.78 -12.31 -6.44
C ALA A 11 5.42 -10.84 -6.21
N VAL A 12 4.18 -10.44 -6.51
CA VAL A 12 3.70 -9.07 -6.28
C VAL A 12 3.67 -8.74 -4.78
N ILE A 13 3.13 -9.64 -3.96
CA ILE A 13 3.13 -9.47 -2.49
C ILE A 13 4.57 -9.33 -1.98
N ALA A 14 5.50 -10.20 -2.40
CA ALA A 14 6.88 -10.12 -1.94
C ALA A 14 7.61 -8.83 -2.37
N ALA A 15 7.31 -8.31 -3.57
CA ALA A 15 7.96 -7.12 -4.11
C ALA A 15 7.39 -5.81 -3.55
N GLU A 16 6.06 -5.73 -3.43
CA GLU A 16 5.37 -4.48 -3.12
C GLU A 16 4.91 -4.39 -1.67
N ASP A 17 4.53 -5.51 -1.05
CA ASP A 17 3.85 -5.51 0.25
C ASP A 17 4.00 -6.85 0.98
N GLN A 18 5.22 -7.13 1.45
CA GLN A 18 5.59 -8.45 1.97
C GLN A 18 4.73 -8.91 3.17
N LYS A 19 4.19 -7.96 3.95
CA LYS A 19 3.33 -8.23 5.10
C LYS A 19 1.84 -8.07 4.80
N PHE A 20 1.46 -8.07 3.52
CA PHE A 20 0.08 -7.91 3.10
C PHE A 20 -0.92 -8.78 3.87
N PRO A 21 -0.66 -10.07 4.18
CA PRO A 21 -1.60 -10.87 4.95
C PRO A 21 -1.81 -10.38 6.39
N ASP A 22 -0.80 -9.75 7.00
CA ASP A 22 -0.70 -9.51 8.43
C ASP A 22 -1.32 -8.17 8.88
N HIS A 23 -1.39 -7.17 8.00
CA HIS A 23 -1.82 -5.82 8.37
C HIS A 23 -3.22 -5.45 7.89
N TRP A 24 -3.92 -4.53 8.55
CA TRP A 24 -5.24 -4.05 8.10
C TRP A 24 -5.10 -2.84 7.15
N GLY A 25 -4.56 -3.07 5.96
CA GLY A 25 -4.30 -2.04 4.95
C GLY A 25 -3.13 -1.08 5.21
N PHE A 26 -2.48 -1.10 6.38
CA PHE A 26 -1.32 -0.25 6.68
C PHE A 26 -0.19 -1.04 7.35
N ASP A 27 0.97 -1.13 6.72
CA ASP A 27 2.19 -1.62 7.36
C ASP A 27 2.89 -0.48 8.12
N VAL A 28 2.54 -0.34 9.41
CA VAL A 28 3.13 0.68 10.30
C VAL A 28 4.65 0.56 10.38
N SER A 29 5.18 -0.67 10.42
CA SER A 29 6.63 -0.88 10.47
C SER A 29 7.31 -0.42 9.17
N ALA A 30 6.69 -0.60 8.01
CA ALA A 30 7.21 -0.08 6.75
C ALA A 30 7.15 1.44 6.69
N ILE A 31 6.07 2.05 7.19
CA ILE A 31 5.93 3.51 7.29
C ILE A 31 7.03 4.11 8.16
N GLU A 32 7.24 3.57 9.37
CA GLU A 32 8.31 4.02 10.27
C GLU A 32 9.70 3.91 9.63
N LYS A 33 9.99 2.79 8.96
CA LYS A 33 11.26 2.59 8.24
C LYS A 33 11.42 3.58 7.07
N ALA A 34 10.35 3.86 6.34
CA ALA A 34 10.38 4.82 5.24
C ALA A 34 10.59 6.25 5.76
N LEU A 35 9.92 6.65 6.85
CA LEU A 35 10.13 7.94 7.50
C LEU A 35 11.57 8.08 7.98
N ALA A 36 12.09 7.11 8.74
CA ALA A 36 13.48 7.12 9.22
C ALA A 36 14.51 7.13 8.08
N HIS A 37 14.20 6.51 6.94
CA HIS A 37 15.04 6.60 5.74
C HIS A 37 14.99 8.00 5.12
N ASN A 38 13.80 8.57 4.97
CA ASN A 38 13.59 9.86 4.30
C ASN A 38 14.15 11.03 5.12
N GLU A 39 14.10 10.95 6.46
CA GLU A 39 14.75 11.92 7.36
C GLU A 39 16.28 11.98 7.16
N ARG A 40 16.89 10.85 6.80
CA ARG A 40 18.35 10.74 6.58
C ARG A 40 18.76 10.97 5.12
N ASN A 41 17.81 11.02 4.19
CA ASN A 41 18.06 11.05 2.75
C ASN A 41 17.14 12.06 2.05
N GLU A 42 17.59 13.30 1.94
CA GLU A 42 16.82 14.38 1.31
C GLU A 42 16.59 14.14 -0.20
N ASN A 43 17.55 13.49 -0.86
CA ASN A 43 17.51 13.27 -2.32
C ASN A 43 16.85 11.93 -2.73
N ARG A 44 16.48 11.06 -1.78
CA ARG A 44 15.90 9.74 -2.09
C ARG A 44 14.77 9.40 -1.13
N ILE A 45 13.55 9.57 -1.62
CA ILE A 45 12.33 9.24 -0.89
C ILE A 45 11.98 7.76 -1.13
N ARG A 46 11.79 7.01 -0.05
CA ARG A 46 11.15 5.69 -0.06
C ARG A 46 9.67 5.81 0.26
N GLY A 47 8.85 5.07 -0.49
CA GLY A 47 7.45 4.85 -0.19
C GLY A 47 7.25 3.69 0.78
N ALA A 48 6.05 3.61 1.35
CA ALA A 48 5.59 2.51 2.20
C ALA A 48 4.10 2.23 1.97
N SER A 49 3.60 2.47 0.75
CA SER A 49 2.20 2.24 0.43
C SER A 49 1.92 0.74 0.24
N THR A 50 0.91 0.23 0.94
CA THR A 50 0.45 -1.17 0.83
C THR A 50 -0.34 -1.41 -0.46
N LEU A 51 -0.60 -2.68 -0.81
CA LEU A 51 -1.41 -3.03 -1.98
C LEU A 51 -2.83 -2.45 -1.90
N SER A 52 -3.43 -2.40 -0.71
CA SER A 52 -4.78 -1.84 -0.51
C SER A 52 -4.78 -0.32 -0.70
N GLN A 53 -3.74 0.38 -0.24
CA GLN A 53 -3.55 1.81 -0.51
C GLN A 53 -3.34 2.09 -2.00
N GLN A 54 -2.53 1.26 -2.67
CA GLN A 54 -2.31 1.37 -4.12
C GLN A 54 -3.60 1.12 -4.90
N THR A 55 -4.42 0.15 -4.47
CA THR A 55 -5.74 -0.13 -5.04
C THR A 55 -6.69 1.06 -4.84
N ALA A 56 -6.77 1.62 -3.61
CA ALA A 56 -7.57 2.81 -3.32
C ALA A 56 -7.17 3.99 -4.20
N LYS A 57 -5.86 4.22 -4.35
CA LYS A 57 -5.31 5.29 -5.19
C LYS A 57 -5.69 5.10 -6.66
N ASN A 58 -5.46 3.90 -7.21
CA ASN A 58 -5.59 3.65 -8.64
C ASN A 58 -7.05 3.53 -9.10
N LEU A 59 -7.94 3.05 -8.24
CA LEU A 59 -9.35 2.81 -8.60
C LEU A 59 -10.25 4.01 -8.33
N PHE A 60 -10.00 4.77 -7.26
CA PHE A 60 -10.93 5.80 -6.78
C PHE A 60 -10.36 7.22 -6.78
N LEU A 61 -9.04 7.37 -6.88
CA LEU A 61 -8.38 8.68 -6.78
C LEU A 61 -7.60 9.01 -8.06
N TRP A 62 -7.05 10.21 -8.09
CA TRP A 62 -6.27 10.72 -9.22
C TRP A 62 -4.76 10.64 -8.94
N ASP A 63 -3.95 10.74 -9.99
CA ASP A 63 -2.50 10.79 -9.85
C ASP A 63 -2.00 12.17 -9.38
N GLY A 64 -0.89 12.18 -8.62
CA GLY A 64 -0.27 13.39 -8.10
C GLY A 64 -0.02 13.37 -6.58
N ARG A 65 0.88 14.23 -6.10
CA ARG A 65 1.20 14.34 -4.67
C ARG A 65 0.33 15.40 -4.00
N SER A 66 -0.57 14.96 -3.12
CA SER A 66 -1.43 15.84 -2.33
C SER A 66 -1.72 15.19 -0.98
N TRP A 67 -1.55 15.95 0.11
CA TRP A 67 -1.86 15.49 1.47
C TRP A 67 -3.35 15.22 1.65
N VAL A 68 -4.23 16.02 1.03
CA VAL A 68 -5.68 15.80 1.03
C VAL A 68 -6.00 14.48 0.35
N ARG A 69 -5.43 14.23 -0.83
CA ARG A 69 -5.60 12.97 -1.55
C ARG A 69 -5.12 11.79 -0.71
N LYS A 70 -3.96 11.90 -0.05
CA LYS A 70 -3.42 10.83 0.80
C LYS A 70 -4.30 10.57 2.03
N GLY A 71 -4.95 11.59 2.58
CA GLY A 71 -5.96 11.43 3.63
C GLY A 71 -7.19 10.66 3.16
N LEU A 72 -7.72 10.98 1.98
CA LEU A 72 -8.83 10.24 1.36
C LEU A 72 -8.44 8.78 1.05
N GLU A 73 -7.22 8.56 0.55
CA GLU A 73 -6.66 7.23 0.30
C GLU A 73 -6.67 6.38 1.58
N ALA A 74 -6.29 6.96 2.72
CA ALA A 74 -6.29 6.26 3.99
C ALA A 74 -7.71 5.82 4.42
N GLY A 75 -8.71 6.70 4.29
CA GLY A 75 -10.10 6.36 4.60
C GLY A 75 -10.67 5.26 3.68
N LEU A 76 -10.42 5.37 2.38
CA LEU A 76 -10.83 4.36 1.40
C LEU A 76 -10.16 3.00 1.63
N THR A 77 -8.89 3.00 2.03
CA THR A 77 -8.14 1.78 2.37
C THR A 77 -8.83 1.01 3.49
N LEU A 78 -9.27 1.68 4.56
CA LEU A 78 -10.01 1.03 5.64
C LEU A 78 -11.34 0.44 5.18
N GLY A 79 -12.05 1.17 4.30
CA GLY A 79 -13.28 0.67 3.69
C GLY A 79 -13.04 -0.59 2.85
N ILE A 80 -11.99 -0.60 2.03
CA ILE A 80 -11.58 -1.77 1.24
C ILE A 80 -11.30 -2.96 2.15
N GLU A 81 -10.45 -2.81 3.18
CA GLU A 81 -10.09 -3.90 4.09
C GLU A 81 -11.27 -4.44 4.91
N THR A 82 -12.32 -3.64 5.06
CA THR A 82 -13.54 -4.04 5.78
C THR A 82 -14.52 -4.78 4.87
N VAL A 83 -14.62 -4.39 3.60
CA VAL A 83 -15.62 -4.90 2.66
C VAL A 83 -15.10 -6.05 1.81
N TRP A 84 -13.81 -6.04 1.47
CA TRP A 84 -13.19 -7.03 0.59
C TRP A 84 -12.26 -7.96 1.36
N SER A 85 -12.29 -9.24 1.00
CA SER A 85 -11.29 -10.20 1.47
C SER A 85 -9.97 -10.02 0.75
N LYS A 86 -8.86 -10.38 1.39
CA LYS A 86 -7.50 -10.34 0.80
C LYS A 86 -7.20 -11.41 -0.26
N LYS A 87 -8.22 -12.08 -0.79
CA LYS A 87 -8.12 -13.15 -1.79
C LYS A 87 -8.73 -12.72 -3.11
#